data_AF-A0A8S1CJD1-F1
#
_entry.id   AF-A0A8S1CJD1-F1
#
_cell.length_a   1.000
_cell.length_b   1.000
_cell.length_c   1.000
_cell.angle_alpha   90.00
_cell.angle_beta   90.00
_cell.angle_gamma   90.00
#
_symmetry.space_group_name_H-M   'P 1'
#
loop_
_entity.id
_entity.type
_entity.pdbx_description
1 polymer ?
#
loop_
_entity_poly.entity_id
_entity_poly.type
_entity_poly.pdbx_seq_one_letter_code
_entity_poly.pdbx_strand_id
1 'polypeptide(L)'
;MALCCKYLHHSWRLSTVNAVVFFVILASLAATTASQNVITQECDWTGSGSSGASDREVTPIYLRCTQGRVNWKLPRGAIRVVLRLPSPVSSVAPFRACVRPLKGGGGATIWLEKGGSLKKMFREVRVQKGSPQSYKCAQSQNGQVVLFVDTVAGAPERDLSFLYHLEQLPLNGVYNPENGE
;
A
#
# COMPACT_ATOMS: atom_id res chain seq x y z
N MET A 1 -37.55 -32.66 63.18
CA MET A 1 -36.89 -31.40 62.79
C MET A 1 -35.53 -31.70 62.15
N ALA A 2 -35.42 -31.91 60.83
CA ALA A 2 -34.10 -32.13 60.19
C ALA A 2 -34.04 -31.96 58.65
N LEU A 3 -35.08 -31.43 57.97
CA LEU A 3 -35.11 -31.40 56.49
C LEU A 3 -35.05 -29.99 55.86
N CYS A 4 -35.27 -28.91 56.62
CA CYS A 4 -35.25 -27.55 56.06
C CYS A 4 -33.83 -26.95 55.92
N CYS A 5 -32.86 -27.43 56.72
CA CYS A 5 -31.52 -26.82 56.75
C CYS A 5 -30.61 -27.24 55.58
N LYS A 6 -30.90 -28.36 54.89
CA LYS A 6 -30.10 -28.82 53.73
C LYS A 6 -30.47 -28.12 52.42
N TYR A 7 -31.71 -27.65 52.27
CA TYR A 7 -32.21 -27.02 51.03
C TYR A 7 -31.73 -25.57 50.86
N LEU A 8 -31.61 -24.80 51.95
CA LEU A 8 -31.07 -23.44 51.89
C LEU A 8 -29.56 -23.41 51.57
N HIS A 9 -28.79 -24.40 52.02
CA HIS A 9 -27.34 -24.42 51.75
C HIS A 9 -27.02 -24.86 50.31
N HIS A 10 -27.87 -25.69 49.69
CA HIS A 10 -27.70 -26.12 48.30
C HIS A 10 -28.09 -25.02 47.31
N SER A 11 -29.18 -24.29 47.56
CA SER A 11 -29.61 -23.16 46.71
C SER A 11 -28.62 -21.98 46.74
N TRP A 12 -28.03 -21.68 47.90
CA TRP A 12 -26.97 -20.66 48.01
C TRP A 12 -25.68 -21.09 47.31
N ARG A 13 -25.31 -22.39 47.37
CA ARG A 13 -24.14 -22.93 46.65
C ARG A 13 -24.32 -22.94 45.14
N LEU A 14 -25.52 -23.23 44.60
CA LEU A 14 -25.77 -23.10 43.16
C LEU A 14 -25.76 -21.64 42.71
N SER A 15 -26.27 -20.72 43.53
CA SER A 15 -26.30 -19.28 43.22
C SER A 15 -24.89 -18.68 43.20
N THR A 16 -24.03 -19.02 44.17
CA THR A 16 -22.65 -18.55 44.19
C THR A 16 -21.80 -19.16 43.08
N VAL A 17 -21.99 -20.45 42.76
CA VAL A 17 -21.30 -21.09 41.62
C VAL A 17 -21.73 -20.47 40.30
N ASN A 18 -23.03 -20.22 40.08
CA ASN A 18 -23.52 -19.56 38.88
C ASN A 18 -23.01 -18.11 38.76
N ALA A 19 -22.95 -17.37 39.87
CA ALA A 19 -22.40 -16.02 39.88
C ALA A 19 -20.90 -16.02 39.53
N VAL A 20 -20.10 -16.92 40.13
CA VAL A 20 -18.67 -17.06 39.83
C VAL A 20 -18.44 -17.45 38.37
N VAL A 21 -19.20 -18.43 37.85
CA VAL A 21 -19.12 -18.83 36.44
C VAL A 21 -19.49 -17.66 35.51
N PHE A 22 -20.54 -16.90 35.84
CA PHE A 22 -20.92 -15.71 35.08
C PHE A 22 -19.85 -14.62 35.09
N PHE A 23 -19.22 -14.36 36.25
CA PHE A 23 -18.10 -13.41 36.34
C PHE A 23 -16.85 -13.90 35.57
N VAL A 24 -16.55 -15.20 35.57
CA VAL A 24 -15.45 -15.78 34.80
C VAL A 24 -15.73 -15.70 33.28
N ILE A 25 -16.98 -15.95 32.87
CA ILE A 25 -17.41 -15.80 31.47
C ILE A 25 -17.34 -14.32 31.05
N LEU A 26 -17.82 -13.38 31.87
CA LEU A 26 -17.70 -11.94 31.57
C LEU A 26 -16.25 -11.48 31.49
N ALA A 27 -15.38 -11.94 32.40
CA ALA A 27 -13.95 -11.60 32.39
C ALA A 27 -13.22 -12.18 31.17
N SER A 28 -13.55 -13.41 30.76
CA SER A 28 -12.98 -14.03 29.56
C SER A 28 -13.50 -13.40 28.26
N LEU A 29 -14.77 -13.00 28.18
CA LEU A 29 -15.27 -12.20 27.05
C LEU A 29 -14.60 -10.81 27.00
N ALA A 30 -14.43 -10.13 28.14
CA ALA A 30 -13.74 -8.84 28.19
C ALA A 30 -12.25 -8.92 27.80
N ALA A 31 -11.60 -10.08 27.97
CA ALA A 31 -10.21 -10.29 27.58
C ALA A 31 -10.00 -10.46 26.06
N THR A 32 -11.08 -10.57 25.25
CA THR A 32 -10.97 -10.77 23.79
C THR A 32 -11.03 -9.49 22.96
N THR A 33 -11.22 -8.32 23.56
CA THR A 33 -11.28 -7.06 22.80
C THR A 33 -10.02 -6.22 22.97
N ALA A 34 -8.92 -6.65 22.34
CA ALA A 34 -7.86 -5.75 21.88
C ALA A 34 -6.88 -6.48 20.93
N SER A 35 -7.39 -7.15 19.88
CA SER A 35 -6.58 -7.23 18.66
C SER A 35 -6.59 -5.82 18.06
N GLN A 36 -5.67 -4.97 18.51
CA GLN A 36 -5.32 -3.80 17.73
C GLN A 36 -4.85 -4.33 16.38
N ASN A 37 -5.65 -4.14 15.34
CA ASN A 37 -5.14 -4.16 13.98
C ASN A 37 -4.15 -2.99 13.92
N VAL A 38 -2.90 -3.24 14.28
CA VAL A 38 -1.79 -2.38 13.90
C VAL A 38 -1.80 -2.47 12.38
N ILE A 39 -2.45 -1.50 11.72
CA ILE A 39 -2.20 -1.23 10.32
C ILE A 39 -0.72 -0.87 10.30
N THR A 40 0.14 -1.87 10.07
CA THR A 40 1.49 -1.60 9.65
C THR A 40 1.29 -0.76 8.40
N GLN A 41 1.79 0.48 8.43
CA GLN A 41 1.79 1.36 7.27
C GLN A 41 2.81 0.77 6.29
N GLU A 42 2.50 -0.41 5.74
CA GLU A 42 3.30 -1.08 4.74
C GLU A 42 3.09 -0.26 3.47
N CYS A 43 3.85 0.82 3.35
CA CYS A 43 3.87 1.69 2.19
C CYS A 43 4.55 1.03 0.98
N ASP A 44 5.05 -0.18 1.17
CA ASP A 44 5.63 -1.01 0.14
C ASP A 44 4.56 -1.94 -0.44
N TRP A 45 4.53 -2.03 -1.76
CA TRP A 45 3.70 -2.98 -2.47
C TRP A 45 4.58 -4.07 -3.09
N THR A 46 4.17 -5.33 -2.91
CA THR A 46 4.77 -6.48 -3.59
C THR A 46 3.68 -7.30 -4.26
N GLY A 47 3.85 -7.64 -5.52
CA GLY A 47 2.93 -8.53 -6.24
C GLY A 47 3.39 -8.81 -7.67
N SER A 48 2.71 -9.72 -8.36
CA SER A 48 3.07 -10.13 -9.72
C SER A 48 2.30 -9.43 -10.84
N GLY A 49 1.30 -8.62 -10.49
CA GLY A 49 0.58 -7.79 -11.47
C GLY A 49 -0.12 -8.62 -12.55
N SER A 50 -1.03 -9.50 -12.14
CA SER A 50 -2.19 -10.04 -12.90
C SER A 50 -2.69 -11.30 -12.18
N SER A 51 -3.94 -11.28 -11.72
CA SER A 51 -4.63 -12.47 -11.19
C SER A 51 -5.92 -12.76 -11.96
N GLY A 52 -6.08 -12.19 -13.16
CA GLY A 52 -7.27 -12.29 -14.01
C GLY A 52 -6.98 -13.05 -15.31
N ALA A 53 -7.95 -13.85 -15.76
CA ALA A 53 -7.85 -14.87 -16.81
C ALA A 53 -7.55 -14.38 -18.25
N SER A 54 -7.02 -13.16 -18.43
CA SER A 54 -6.54 -12.66 -19.73
C SER A 54 -5.33 -11.75 -19.56
N ASP A 55 -4.32 -11.91 -20.43
CA ASP A 55 -3.07 -11.14 -20.45
C ASP A 55 -3.24 -9.62 -20.73
N ARG A 56 -4.48 -9.13 -20.77
CA ARG A 56 -4.83 -7.74 -21.13
C ARG A 56 -5.43 -6.93 -19.98
N GLU A 57 -5.68 -7.54 -18.82
CA GLU A 57 -6.29 -6.84 -17.69
C GLU A 57 -5.22 -6.24 -16.76
N VAL A 58 -5.18 -4.91 -16.69
CA VAL A 58 -4.22 -4.16 -15.85
C VAL A 58 -4.90 -3.78 -14.54
N THR A 59 -4.57 -4.49 -13.45
CA THR A 59 -5.09 -4.15 -12.12
C THR A 59 -4.42 -2.87 -11.58
N PRO A 60 -5.18 -1.83 -11.20
CA PRO A 60 -4.61 -0.64 -10.58
C PRO A 60 -4.21 -0.88 -9.13
N ILE A 61 -3.00 -0.46 -8.77
CA ILE A 61 -2.44 -0.47 -7.42
C ILE A 61 -2.55 0.94 -6.87
N TYR A 62 -3.22 1.10 -5.72
CA TYR A 62 -3.42 2.40 -5.09
C TYR A 62 -2.53 2.55 -3.87
N LEU A 63 -1.61 3.51 -3.88
CA LEU A 63 -0.68 3.79 -2.79
C LEU A 63 -0.95 5.18 -2.23
N ARG A 64 -1.20 5.23 -0.91
CA ARG A 64 -1.55 6.43 -0.15
C ARG A 64 -0.48 6.77 0.88
N CYS A 65 0.78 6.78 0.47
CA CYS A 65 1.91 7.09 1.33
C CYS A 65 2.77 8.19 0.74
N THR A 66 3.51 8.91 1.59
CA THR A 66 4.51 9.88 1.15
C THR A 66 5.79 9.23 0.63
N GLN A 67 6.09 7.99 1.01
CA GLN A 67 7.24 7.26 0.50
C GLN A 67 7.00 5.76 0.58
N GLY A 68 7.57 5.01 -0.36
CA GLY A 68 7.60 3.56 -0.30
C GLY A 68 8.28 2.94 -1.52
N ARG A 69 8.05 1.64 -1.70
CA ARG A 69 8.61 0.83 -2.77
C ARG A 69 7.52 0.04 -3.49
N VAL A 70 7.64 -0.04 -4.80
CA VAL A 70 6.88 -1.00 -5.61
C VAL A 70 7.83 -2.11 -6.02
N ASN A 71 7.46 -3.35 -5.75
CA ASN A 71 8.21 -4.56 -6.02
C ASN A 71 7.35 -5.50 -6.87
N TRP A 72 7.53 -5.42 -8.19
CA TRP A 72 6.78 -6.19 -9.16
C TRP A 72 7.52 -7.50 -9.48
N LYS A 73 7.02 -8.60 -8.94
CA LYS A 73 7.61 -9.95 -9.02
C LYS A 73 7.26 -10.63 -10.32
N LEU A 74 8.26 -11.09 -11.08
CA LEU A 74 8.05 -11.78 -12.36
C LEU A 74 7.04 -11.03 -13.26
N PRO A 75 7.37 -9.77 -13.64
CA PRO A 75 6.43 -8.88 -14.31
C PRO A 75 6.01 -9.45 -15.66
N ARG A 76 4.70 -9.45 -15.93
CA ARG A 76 4.11 -9.81 -17.23
C ARG A 76 3.07 -8.76 -17.62
N GLY A 77 3.09 -8.32 -18.87
CA GLY A 77 2.16 -7.31 -19.35
C GLY A 77 2.44 -5.94 -18.74
N ALA A 78 1.50 -5.41 -17.96
CA ALA A 78 1.62 -4.08 -17.35
C ALA A 78 0.88 -3.95 -16.01
N ILE A 79 1.34 -3.03 -15.16
CA ILE A 79 0.67 -2.57 -13.95
C ILE A 79 0.40 -1.06 -14.01
N ARG A 80 -0.68 -0.63 -13.35
CA ARG A 80 -1.03 0.79 -13.20
C ARG A 80 -0.91 1.19 -11.74
N VAL A 81 0.05 2.05 -11.39
CA VAL A 81 0.29 2.50 -10.01
C VAL A 81 -0.26 3.91 -9.83
N VAL A 82 -1.16 4.09 -8.87
CA VAL A 82 -1.80 5.37 -8.53
C VAL A 82 -1.25 5.84 -7.19
N LEU A 83 -0.50 6.95 -7.22
CA LEU A 83 0.11 7.57 -6.05
C LEU A 83 -0.74 8.75 -5.57
N ARG A 84 -1.04 8.79 -4.27
CA ARG A 84 -1.77 9.89 -3.60
C ARG A 84 -1.16 10.19 -2.24
N LEU A 85 -1.22 11.44 -1.80
CA LEU A 85 -0.81 11.80 -0.44
C LEU A 85 -1.77 11.18 0.61
N PRO A 86 -1.25 10.78 1.80
CA PRO A 86 -2.07 10.42 2.95
C PRO A 86 -2.68 11.68 3.57
N SER A 87 -3.85 12.13 3.09
CA SER A 87 -4.56 13.23 3.73
C SER A 87 -6.07 13.07 3.61
N PRO A 88 -6.84 13.20 4.71
CA PRO A 88 -8.29 13.21 4.66
C PRO A 88 -8.89 14.54 4.17
N VAL A 89 -8.12 15.64 4.18
CA VAL A 89 -8.65 17.01 3.98
C VAL A 89 -8.11 17.70 2.72
N SER A 90 -6.98 17.25 2.14
CA SER A 90 -6.36 17.92 0.98
C SER A 90 -6.08 16.99 -0.20
N SER A 91 -7.03 16.11 -0.53
CA SER A 91 -6.90 15.16 -1.65
C SER A 91 -6.63 15.83 -3.01
N VAL A 92 -6.76 17.15 -3.12
CA VAL A 92 -6.50 17.96 -4.34
C VAL A 92 -5.23 18.81 -4.24
N ALA A 93 -4.59 18.92 -3.07
CA ALA A 93 -3.39 19.76 -2.94
C ALA A 93 -2.30 19.31 -3.94
N PRO A 94 -1.65 20.26 -4.64
CA PRO A 94 -0.60 19.91 -5.58
C PRO A 94 0.55 19.25 -4.82
N PHE A 95 1.14 18.23 -5.42
CA PHE A 95 2.32 17.55 -4.89
C PHE A 95 3.19 17.09 -6.06
N ARG A 96 4.46 16.81 -5.81
CA ARG A 96 5.33 16.13 -6.78
C ARG A 96 5.59 14.70 -6.33
N ALA A 97 5.58 13.76 -7.26
CA ALA A 97 6.00 12.38 -7.02
C ALA A 97 7.31 12.11 -7.76
N CYS A 98 8.36 11.80 -7.01
CA CYS A 98 9.67 11.42 -7.50
C CYS A 98 9.81 9.90 -7.49
N VAL A 99 10.18 9.33 -8.63
CA VAL A 99 10.34 7.89 -8.82
C VAL A 99 11.80 7.59 -9.10
N ARG A 100 12.33 6.52 -8.47
CA ARG A 100 13.68 6.03 -8.75
C ARG A 100 13.69 4.52 -8.89
N PRO A 101 14.00 3.99 -10.08
CA PRO A 101 14.21 2.56 -10.26
C PRO A 101 15.38 2.03 -9.39
N LEU A 102 15.20 0.85 -8.82
CA LEU A 102 16.21 0.16 -8.03
C LEU A 102 17.06 -0.76 -8.90
N LYS A 103 18.27 -1.10 -8.41
CA LYS A 103 19.20 -2.01 -9.08
C LYS A 103 18.55 -3.40 -9.22
N GLY A 104 18.81 -4.09 -10.33
CA GLY A 104 18.34 -5.47 -10.55
C GLY A 104 17.07 -5.60 -11.41
N GLY A 105 16.31 -4.52 -11.59
CA GLY A 105 15.21 -4.47 -12.54
C GLY A 105 15.72 -4.32 -13.98
N GLY A 106 15.20 -5.15 -14.89
CA GLY A 106 15.56 -5.19 -16.30
C GLY A 106 14.31 -5.27 -17.16
N GLY A 107 14.23 -4.47 -18.22
CA GLY A 107 13.27 -4.70 -19.29
C GLY A 107 11.82 -4.32 -18.98
N ALA A 108 11.63 -3.23 -18.25
CA ALA A 108 10.34 -2.56 -18.14
C ALA A 108 10.48 -1.07 -18.52
N THR A 109 9.41 -0.45 -18.98
CA THR A 109 9.33 1.00 -19.20
C THR A 109 8.34 1.60 -18.20
N ILE A 110 8.73 2.71 -17.57
CA ILE A 110 7.83 3.45 -16.67
C ILE A 110 7.33 4.68 -17.43
N TRP A 111 6.03 4.80 -17.53
CA TRP A 111 5.30 5.88 -18.19
C TRP A 111 4.51 6.68 -17.17
N LEU A 112 4.43 7.99 -17.36
CA LEU A 112 3.55 8.90 -16.65
C LEU A 112 2.25 9.06 -17.43
N GLU A 113 1.11 8.77 -16.81
CA GLU A 113 -0.20 9.09 -17.36
C GLU A 113 -0.54 10.55 -16.98
N LYS A 114 -0.69 11.42 -17.99
CA LYS A 114 -1.05 12.84 -17.81
C LYS A 114 -1.95 13.30 -18.95
N GLY A 115 -3.11 13.87 -18.62
CA GLY A 115 -4.05 14.40 -19.62
C GLY A 115 -4.53 13.37 -20.64
N GLY A 116 -4.73 12.10 -20.22
CA GLY A 116 -5.13 11.00 -21.11
C GLY A 116 -4.03 10.47 -22.03
N SER A 117 -2.79 10.94 -21.88
CA SER A 117 -1.63 10.51 -22.67
C SER A 117 -0.55 9.88 -21.78
N LEU A 118 0.25 8.97 -22.36
CA LEU A 118 1.40 8.35 -21.69
C LEU A 118 2.71 9.05 -22.10
N LYS A 119 3.40 9.66 -21.13
CA LYS A 119 4.73 10.25 -21.31
C LYS A 119 5.80 9.35 -20.71
N LYS A 120 6.76 8.93 -21.52
CA LYS A 120 7.85 8.05 -21.08
C LYS A 120 8.72 8.74 -20.01
N MET A 121 8.80 8.15 -18.81
CA MET A 121 9.70 8.61 -17.75
C MET A 121 11.02 7.86 -17.80
N PHE A 122 11.00 6.52 -17.74
CA PHE A 122 12.19 5.68 -17.79
C PHE A 122 12.08 4.71 -18.94
N ARG A 123 13.03 4.77 -19.89
CA ARG A 123 13.14 3.77 -20.95
C ARG A 123 13.95 2.61 -20.45
N GLU A 124 13.42 1.40 -20.62
CA GLU A 124 14.12 0.14 -20.36
C GLU A 124 14.95 0.23 -19.08
N VAL A 125 14.25 0.21 -17.94
CA VAL A 125 14.87 0.20 -16.61
C VAL A 125 15.94 -0.88 -16.61
N ARG A 126 17.18 -0.45 -16.82
CA ARG A 126 18.39 -1.24 -16.83
C ARG A 126 19.38 -0.37 -16.09
N VAL A 127 19.68 -0.77 -14.86
CA VAL A 127 20.68 -0.07 -14.09
C VAL A 127 22.03 -0.53 -14.61
N GLN A 128 22.56 0.20 -15.59
CA GLN A 128 23.91 -0.02 -16.04
C GLN A 128 24.86 0.23 -14.87
N LYS A 129 25.85 -0.65 -14.71
CA LYS A 129 26.87 -0.54 -13.67
C LYS A 129 27.65 0.77 -13.91
N GLY A 130 27.48 1.76 -13.02
CA GLY A 130 28.11 3.08 -13.14
C GLY A 130 27.22 4.20 -13.68
N SER A 131 25.96 3.94 -14.04
CA SER A 131 25.00 5.01 -14.36
C SER A 131 24.37 5.57 -13.07
N PRO A 132 24.37 6.90 -12.86
CA PRO A 132 23.70 7.50 -11.72
C PRO A 132 22.19 7.26 -11.83
N GLN A 133 21.61 6.54 -10.88
CA GLN A 133 20.17 6.35 -10.78
C GLN A 133 19.52 7.68 -10.40
N SER A 134 19.12 8.47 -11.39
CA SER A 134 18.42 9.73 -11.15
C SER A 134 16.96 9.49 -10.78
N TYR A 135 16.47 10.28 -9.84
CA TYR A 135 15.04 10.44 -9.64
C TYR A 135 14.45 11.15 -10.86
N LYS A 136 13.21 10.82 -11.20
CA LYS A 136 12.38 11.62 -12.10
C LYS A 136 11.09 11.95 -11.40
N CYS A 137 10.74 13.23 -11.38
CA CYS A 137 9.57 13.70 -10.68
C CYS A 137 8.49 14.20 -11.63
N ALA A 138 7.24 14.13 -11.17
CA ALA A 138 6.08 14.63 -11.88
C ALA A 138 5.11 15.29 -10.89
N GLN A 139 4.53 16.42 -11.28
CA GLN A 139 3.46 17.04 -10.51
C GLN A 139 2.18 16.22 -10.60
N SER A 140 1.41 16.21 -9.52
CA SER A 140 0.09 15.61 -9.45
C SER A 140 -0.90 16.31 -10.37
N GLN A 141 -1.83 15.53 -10.90
CA GLN A 141 -2.99 16.00 -11.64
C GLN A 141 -4.23 15.48 -10.91
N ASN A 142 -5.15 16.37 -10.55
CA ASN A 142 -6.37 16.01 -9.81
C ASN A 142 -6.08 15.18 -8.55
N GLY A 143 -5.04 15.56 -7.80
CA GLY A 143 -4.73 14.90 -6.53
C GLY A 143 -4.00 13.56 -6.65
N GLN A 144 -3.49 13.20 -7.82
CA GLN A 144 -2.77 11.94 -8.02
C GLN A 144 -1.64 12.03 -9.05
N VAL A 145 -0.67 11.13 -8.93
CA VAL A 145 0.27 10.80 -10.01
C VAL A 145 0.04 9.35 -10.39
N VAL A 146 -0.13 9.09 -11.69
CA VAL A 146 -0.39 7.75 -12.19
C VAL A 146 0.77 7.29 -13.06
N LEU A 147 1.30 6.11 -12.74
CA LEU A 147 2.37 5.47 -13.47
C LEU A 147 1.82 4.22 -14.16
N PHE A 148 2.14 4.07 -15.44
CA PHE A 148 1.93 2.82 -16.16
C PHE A 148 3.29 2.16 -16.35
N VAL A 149 3.40 0.89 -15.96
CA VAL A 149 4.67 0.16 -16.01
C VAL A 149 4.45 -1.09 -16.82
N ASP A 150 5.11 -1.19 -17.97
CA ASP A 150 4.97 -2.33 -18.90
C ASP A 150 6.31 -3.02 -19.12
N THR A 151 6.24 -4.30 -19.45
CA THR A 151 7.42 -5.10 -19.82
C THR A 151 7.81 -4.85 -21.26
N VAL A 152 9.10 -4.76 -21.53
CA VAL A 152 9.65 -4.69 -22.89
C VAL A 152 9.63 -6.09 -23.50
N ALA A 153 9.18 -6.21 -24.75
CA ALA A 153 9.15 -7.48 -25.47
C ALA A 153 10.55 -8.11 -25.53
N GLY A 154 10.65 -9.40 -25.19
CA GLY A 154 11.91 -10.16 -25.18
C GLY A 154 12.84 -9.86 -24.01
N ALA A 155 12.41 -9.07 -23.02
CA ALA A 155 13.15 -8.88 -21.79
C ALA A 155 13.16 -10.16 -20.92
N PRO A 156 14.24 -10.40 -20.15
CA PRO A 156 14.27 -11.50 -19.19
C PRO A 156 13.27 -11.26 -18.05
N GLU A 157 12.55 -12.31 -17.65
CA GLU A 157 11.61 -12.29 -16.52
C GLU A 157 12.40 -12.11 -15.21
N ARG A 158 12.42 -10.87 -14.69
CA ARG A 158 13.13 -10.49 -13.48
C ARG A 158 12.32 -9.50 -12.69
N ASP A 159 12.44 -9.57 -11.37
CA ASP A 159 11.79 -8.63 -10.49
C ASP A 159 12.17 -7.19 -10.83
N LEU A 160 11.15 -6.35 -10.94
CA LEU A 160 11.31 -4.91 -11.10
C LEU A 160 11.00 -4.25 -9.76
N SER A 161 11.87 -3.35 -9.32
CA SER A 161 11.57 -2.53 -8.15
C SER A 161 11.89 -1.06 -8.39
N PHE A 162 11.07 -0.18 -7.83
CA PHE A 162 11.32 1.25 -7.82
C PHE A 162 10.82 1.87 -6.52
N LEU A 163 11.51 2.93 -6.08
CA LEU A 163 11.06 3.76 -4.97
C LEU A 163 10.19 4.90 -5.50
N TYR A 164 9.28 5.35 -4.65
CA TYR A 164 8.51 6.56 -4.85
C TYR A 164 8.61 7.45 -3.61
N HIS A 165 8.61 8.76 -3.81
CA HIS A 165 8.53 9.77 -2.76
C HIS A 165 7.62 10.91 -3.22
N LEU A 166 6.63 11.28 -2.41
CA LEU A 166 5.66 12.33 -2.67
C LEU A 166 5.93 13.47 -1.71
N GLU A 167 6.03 14.66 -2.26
CA GLU A 167 6.25 15.88 -1.51
C GLU A 167 5.15 16.88 -1.85
N GLN A 168 4.47 17.36 -0.82
CA GLN A 168 3.42 18.36 -0.96
C GLN A 168 4.02 19.68 -1.46
N LEU A 169 3.39 20.26 -2.47
CA LEU A 169 3.73 21.60 -2.96
C LEU A 169 2.86 22.64 -2.23
N PRO A 170 3.29 23.92 -2.20
CA PRO A 170 2.43 25.02 -1.82
C PRO A 170 1.13 25.02 -2.63
N LEU A 171 0.04 25.62 -2.12
CA LEU A 171 -1.29 25.60 -2.78
C LEU A 171 -1.29 26.03 -4.26
N ASN A 172 -0.39 26.94 -4.63
CA ASN A 172 -0.18 27.42 -6.01
C ASN A 172 1.19 26.99 -6.59
N GLY A 173 1.83 26.00 -5.97
CA GLY A 173 3.13 25.51 -6.37
C GLY A 173 3.06 24.77 -7.70
N VAL A 174 3.93 25.17 -8.63
CA VAL A 174 4.17 24.46 -9.89
C VAL A 174 5.56 23.84 -9.83
N TYR A 175 5.64 22.53 -10.06
CA TYR A 175 6.91 21.84 -10.16
C TYR A 175 7.57 22.16 -11.50
N ASN A 176 8.80 22.71 -11.46
CA ASN A 176 9.64 22.88 -12.65
C ASN A 176 10.68 21.75 -12.71
N PRO A 177 10.64 20.88 -13.74
CA PRO A 177 11.62 19.80 -13.90
C PRO A 177 13.05 20.28 -14.15
N GLU A 178 13.26 21.53 -14.58
CA GLU A 178 14.59 22.10 -14.83
C GLU A 178 15.34 22.47 -13.55
N ASN A 179 14.62 22.62 -12.43
CA ASN A 179 15.20 23.09 -11.17
C ASN A 179 15.86 21.98 -10.34
N GLY A 180 15.84 20.72 -10.81
CA GLY A 180 16.69 19.64 -10.31
C GLY A 180 16.51 19.18 -8.86
N GLU A 181 15.52 19.71 -8.13
CA GLU A 181 15.23 19.35 -6.73
C GLU A 181 14.08 18.35 -6.58
#